data_AF-A0A838L0N5-F1
#
_entry.id   AF-A0A838L0N5-F1
#
_cell.length_a   1.000
_cell.length_b   1.000
_cell.length_c   1.000
_cell.angle_alpha   90.00
_cell.angle_beta   90.00
_cell.angle_gamma   90.00
#
_symmetry.space_group_name_H-M   'P 1'
#
loop_
_entity.id
_entity.type
_entity.pdbx_description
1 polymer ?
#
loop_
_entity_poly.entity_id
_entity_poly.type
_entity_poly.pdbx_seq_one_letter_code
_entity_poly.pdbx_strand_id
1 'polypeptide(L)'
;MDVMRGLGEYGESTPLGGVENLMLHFTPYSEDWSKLPVIVSGEGCYVTDDRGRSYVDGLAGLFTTQVGHGRAELAEVAATQMKELGFFPNWSFQHPRSLELAEKMAQIAPGDLNSVFFVSSGSEAVETVIKLSRQYHKANGEGGRFKVISRKIAYHGTTMGALSVTGIPSFKAPFEPLLQGFHHVSNTQQDPEGAADAIEEAIEFGPPETVAAVILEPVQNAGGCLVPPPEYWKRVREICDKHGVLLVSDAVICAFGR
;
A
#
# COMPACT_ATOMS: atom_id res chain seq x y z
N MET A 1 19.61 -10.01 -23.16
CA MET A 1 18.49 -9.59 -24.02
C MET A 1 18.36 -8.10 -23.83
N ASP A 2 18.74 -7.35 -24.85
CA ASP A 2 18.94 -5.92 -24.78
C ASP A 2 17.58 -5.20 -24.72
N VAL A 3 17.25 -4.60 -23.58
CA VAL A 3 15.98 -3.86 -23.37
C VAL A 3 15.95 -2.60 -24.26
N MET A 4 17.11 -2.22 -24.82
CA MET A 4 17.26 -1.14 -25.81
C MET A 4 16.81 -1.51 -27.23
N ARG A 5 16.29 -2.72 -27.49
CA ARG A 5 15.86 -3.16 -28.84
C ARG A 5 14.72 -2.34 -29.48
N GLY A 6 14.12 -1.37 -28.77
CA GLY A 6 13.09 -0.48 -29.29
C GLY A 6 13.60 0.80 -29.98
N LEU A 7 14.86 1.20 -29.74
CA LEU A 7 15.44 2.42 -30.32
C LEU A 7 16.28 2.08 -31.55
N GLY A 8 15.63 1.63 -32.63
CA GLY A 8 16.27 1.50 -33.94
C GLY A 8 16.53 2.88 -34.57
N GLU A 9 17.62 3.01 -35.34
CA GLU A 9 18.06 4.25 -36.02
C GLU A 9 17.08 4.83 -37.07
N TYR A 10 15.88 4.25 -37.24
CA TYR A 10 14.95 4.64 -38.31
C TYR A 10 13.49 4.53 -37.87
N GLY A 11 13.03 5.38 -36.94
CA GLY A 11 11.64 5.89 -36.84
C GLY A 11 10.44 4.91 -36.78
N GLU A 12 10.64 3.61 -36.90
CA GLU A 12 9.62 2.57 -36.82
C GLU A 12 10.01 1.62 -35.68
N SER A 13 9.28 1.75 -34.56
CA SER A 13 9.42 0.86 -33.40
C SER A 13 9.09 -0.57 -33.83
N THR A 14 10.05 -1.49 -33.75
CA THR A 14 9.74 -2.92 -33.88
C THR A 14 8.77 -3.29 -32.76
N PRO A 15 7.60 -3.88 -33.04
CA PRO A 15 6.65 -4.26 -32.00
C PRO A 15 7.35 -5.16 -30.96
N LEU A 16 7.30 -4.75 -29.69
CA LEU A 16 7.82 -5.57 -28.60
C LEU A 16 6.93 -6.82 -28.49
N GLY A 17 7.55 -8.00 -28.60
CA GLY A 17 6.84 -9.27 -28.37
C GLY A 17 6.34 -9.38 -26.93
N GLY A 18 5.26 -10.15 -26.73
CA GLY A 18 4.75 -10.48 -25.39
C GLY A 18 3.58 -9.63 -24.90
N VAL A 19 3.14 -8.60 -25.65
CA VAL A 19 1.98 -7.77 -25.25
C VAL A 19 0.71 -8.61 -25.09
N GLU A 20 0.49 -9.59 -25.97
CA GLU A 20 -0.64 -10.53 -25.86
C GLU A 20 -0.50 -11.53 -24.71
N ASN A 21 0.68 -11.63 -24.08
CA ASN A 21 0.96 -12.55 -22.99
C ASN A 21 0.93 -11.89 -21.61
N LEU A 22 0.81 -10.57 -21.53
CA LEU A 22 0.84 -9.81 -20.28
C LEU A 22 -0.57 -9.38 -19.88
N MET A 23 -1.05 -9.86 -18.73
CA MET A 23 -2.24 -9.31 -18.09
C MET A 23 -1.91 -8.04 -17.32
N LEU A 24 -2.48 -6.91 -17.73
CA LEU A 24 -2.25 -5.63 -17.07
C LEU A 24 -3.13 -5.48 -15.81
N HIS A 25 -2.52 -4.93 -14.75
CA HIS A 25 -3.22 -4.63 -13.51
C HIS A 25 -4.10 -3.38 -13.66
N PHE A 26 -5.33 -3.43 -13.15
CA PHE A 26 -6.28 -2.30 -13.19
C PHE A 26 -6.54 -1.72 -14.60
N THR A 27 -6.43 -2.54 -15.64
CA THR A 27 -6.72 -2.14 -17.03
C THR A 27 -7.94 -2.90 -17.55
N PRO A 28 -8.92 -2.23 -18.20
CA PRO A 28 -10.05 -2.93 -18.79
C PRO A 28 -9.59 -3.95 -19.83
N TYR A 29 -10.05 -5.19 -19.71
CA TYR A 29 -9.73 -6.27 -20.65
C TYR A 29 -10.28 -6.03 -22.06
N SER A 30 -11.30 -5.18 -22.19
CA SER A 30 -11.87 -4.81 -23.49
C SER A 30 -10.99 -3.86 -24.31
N GLU A 31 -9.95 -3.29 -23.71
CA GLU A 31 -9.02 -2.42 -24.42
C GLU A 31 -8.05 -3.23 -25.29
N ASP A 32 -7.69 -2.68 -26.44
CA ASP A 32 -6.64 -3.24 -27.28
C ASP A 32 -5.27 -2.85 -26.71
N TRP A 33 -4.75 -3.69 -25.82
CA TRP A 33 -3.49 -3.43 -25.11
C TRP A 33 -2.28 -3.32 -26.02
N SER A 34 -2.34 -3.85 -27.26
CA SER A 34 -1.29 -3.68 -28.27
C SER A 34 -1.07 -2.22 -28.67
N LYS A 35 -2.04 -1.35 -28.41
CA LYS A 35 -1.97 0.09 -28.73
C LYS A 35 -1.41 0.94 -27.60
N LEU A 36 -1.31 0.39 -26.38
CA LEU A 36 -0.78 1.12 -25.23
C LEU A 36 0.73 1.40 -25.42
N PRO A 37 1.24 2.54 -24.91
CA PRO A 37 2.68 2.81 -24.95
C PRO A 37 3.42 1.83 -24.04
N VAL A 38 4.60 1.38 -24.46
CA VAL A 38 5.49 0.58 -23.62
C VAL A 38 6.57 1.48 -23.07
N ILE A 39 6.62 1.67 -21.75
CA ILE A 39 7.67 2.48 -21.11
C ILE A 39 8.98 1.71 -21.12
N VAL A 40 10.04 2.27 -21.71
CA VAL A 40 11.33 1.59 -21.93
C VAL A 40 12.50 2.19 -21.14
N SER A 41 12.40 3.45 -20.71
CA SER A 41 13.43 4.09 -19.91
C SER A 41 12.85 5.20 -19.02
N GLY A 42 13.63 5.63 -18.03
CA GLY A 42 13.29 6.79 -17.21
C GLY A 42 14.53 7.40 -16.57
N GLU A 43 14.48 8.71 -16.36
CA GLU A 43 15.53 9.52 -15.75
C GLU A 43 14.89 10.65 -14.94
N GLY A 44 15.20 10.72 -13.65
CA GLY A 44 14.60 11.73 -12.77
C GLY A 44 13.07 11.61 -12.74
N CYS A 45 12.35 12.68 -13.08
CA CYS A 45 10.89 12.67 -13.16
C CYS A 45 10.36 12.36 -14.57
N TYR A 46 11.20 11.89 -15.49
CA TYR A 46 10.79 11.59 -16.86
C TYR A 46 10.78 10.10 -17.14
N VAL A 47 9.84 9.66 -17.98
CA VAL A 47 9.80 8.31 -18.58
C VAL A 47 9.67 8.44 -20.09
N THR A 48 10.26 7.50 -20.83
CA THR A 48 10.20 7.47 -22.31
C THR A 48 9.55 6.19 -22.79
N ASP A 49 8.63 6.28 -23.74
CA ASP A 49 7.99 5.12 -24.37
C ASP A 49 8.82 4.53 -25.53
N ASP A 50 8.40 3.36 -26.01
CA ASP A 50 8.96 2.62 -27.15
C ASP A 50 8.86 3.36 -28.48
N ARG A 51 8.14 4.49 -28.51
CA ARG A 51 7.95 5.38 -29.66
C ARG A 51 8.79 6.66 -29.52
N GLY A 52 9.67 6.72 -28.51
CA GLY A 52 10.56 7.84 -28.24
C GLY A 52 9.89 9.07 -27.63
N ARG A 53 8.64 8.97 -27.17
CA ARG A 53 7.94 10.08 -26.51
C ARG A 53 8.31 10.11 -25.03
N SER A 54 8.70 11.29 -24.56
CA SER A 54 9.02 11.54 -23.15
C SER A 54 7.83 12.16 -22.43
N TYR A 55 7.62 11.72 -21.19
CA TYR A 55 6.54 12.14 -20.32
C TYR A 55 7.10 12.59 -18.97
N VAL A 56 6.50 13.63 -18.39
CA VAL A 56 6.67 13.88 -16.96
C VAL A 56 5.83 12.83 -16.21
N ASP A 57 6.50 12.04 -15.39
CA ASP A 57 5.85 11.14 -14.44
C ASP A 57 5.35 11.94 -13.23
N GLY A 58 4.15 12.47 -13.35
CA GLY A 58 3.50 13.28 -12.32
C GLY A 58 3.04 12.50 -11.08
N LEU A 59 3.17 11.17 -11.07
CA LEU A 59 2.71 10.31 -9.98
C LEU A 59 3.84 9.48 -9.35
N ALA A 60 5.08 9.62 -9.83
CA ALA A 60 6.21 8.79 -9.44
C ALA A 60 5.89 7.28 -9.61
N GLY A 61 5.42 6.92 -10.81
CA GLY A 61 4.92 5.60 -11.19
C GLY A 61 3.53 5.37 -10.62
N LEU A 62 3.49 4.90 -9.39
CA LEU A 62 2.27 4.82 -8.58
C LEU A 62 2.65 5.11 -7.12
N PHE A 63 3.15 6.33 -6.90
CA PHE A 63 3.68 6.84 -5.63
C PHE A 63 4.97 6.17 -5.12
N THR A 64 5.62 5.32 -5.90
CA THR A 64 6.75 4.47 -5.47
C THR A 64 8.13 5.04 -5.84
N THR A 65 8.25 5.76 -6.96
CA THR A 65 9.54 6.21 -7.50
C THR A 65 9.94 7.59 -6.96
N GLN A 66 9.96 7.73 -5.63
CA GLN A 66 10.12 9.03 -4.94
C GLN A 66 11.44 9.75 -5.24
N VAL A 67 12.52 8.98 -5.41
CA VAL A 67 13.87 9.51 -5.69
C VAL A 67 14.16 9.65 -7.19
N GLY A 68 13.14 9.48 -8.03
CA GLY A 68 13.25 9.52 -9.49
C GLY A 68 13.74 8.22 -10.13
N HIS A 69 13.52 8.11 -11.44
CA HIS A 69 13.91 6.98 -12.27
C HIS A 69 15.42 7.02 -12.59
N GLY A 70 15.99 5.85 -12.94
CA GLY A 70 17.36 5.78 -13.47
C GLY A 70 18.49 6.01 -12.45
N ARG A 71 18.24 5.80 -11.15
CA ARG A 71 19.25 5.97 -10.09
C ARG A 71 20.33 4.88 -10.16
N ALA A 72 21.44 5.16 -10.84
CA ALA A 72 22.57 4.24 -11.01
C ALA A 72 23.09 3.66 -9.69
N GLU A 73 23.19 4.49 -8.65
CA GLU A 73 23.58 4.09 -7.29
C GLU A 73 22.73 2.91 -6.75
N LEU A 74 21.41 2.94 -6.93
CA LEU A 74 20.52 1.87 -6.47
C LEU A 74 20.74 0.58 -7.27
N ALA A 75 20.99 0.70 -8.57
CA ALA A 75 21.28 -0.44 -9.44
C ALA A 75 22.61 -1.11 -9.07
N GLU A 76 23.64 -0.33 -8.76
CA GLU A 76 24.96 -0.82 -8.34
C GLU A 76 24.91 -1.55 -6.99
N VAL A 77 24.21 -0.98 -6.01
CA VAL A 77 24.02 -1.61 -4.69
C VAL A 77 23.22 -2.91 -4.82
N ALA A 78 22.14 -2.92 -5.61
CA ALA A 78 21.36 -4.12 -5.86
C ALA A 78 22.21 -5.21 -6.56
N ALA A 79 22.97 -4.85 -7.61
CA ALA A 79 23.84 -5.78 -8.32
C ALA A 79 24.93 -6.38 -7.42
N THR A 80 25.46 -5.59 -6.49
CA THR A 80 26.45 -6.05 -5.51
C THR A 80 25.81 -7.05 -4.53
N GLN A 81 24.67 -6.71 -3.94
CA GLN A 81 23.98 -7.60 -3.00
C GLN A 81 23.55 -8.90 -3.67
N MET A 82 23.11 -8.87 -4.93
CA MET A 82 22.70 -10.08 -5.66
C MET A 82 23.86 -11.04 -5.94
N LYS A 83 25.08 -10.53 -6.11
CA LYS A 83 26.30 -11.35 -6.24
C LYS A 83 26.76 -11.94 -4.91
N GLU A 84 26.59 -11.20 -3.82
CA GLU A 84 26.97 -11.63 -2.47
C GLU A 84 25.99 -12.64 -1.89
N LEU A 85 24.70 -12.29 -1.86
CA LEU A 85 23.62 -13.15 -1.40
C LEU A 85 22.30 -12.68 -2.04
N GLY A 86 21.88 -13.36 -3.11
CA GLY A 86 20.64 -13.04 -3.82
C GLY A 86 19.37 -13.27 -2.98
N PHE A 87 19.33 -14.34 -2.19
CA PHE A 87 18.22 -14.61 -1.28
C PHE A 87 18.60 -15.63 -0.19
N PHE A 88 18.22 -15.33 1.05
CA PHE A 88 18.08 -16.31 2.13
C PHE A 88 16.98 -15.82 3.09
N PRO A 89 16.09 -16.68 3.60
CA PRO A 89 14.94 -16.22 4.36
C PRO A 89 15.32 -15.72 5.76
N ASN A 90 14.56 -14.74 6.28
CA ASN A 90 14.58 -14.35 7.70
C ASN A 90 13.71 -15.29 8.55
N TRP A 91 13.87 -16.61 8.38
CA TRP A 91 13.11 -17.63 9.11
C TRP A 91 14.06 -18.45 9.98
N SER A 92 14.12 -18.11 11.28
CA SER A 92 15.11 -18.64 12.23
C SER A 92 16.57 -18.30 11.85
N PHE A 93 16.76 -17.44 10.87
CA PHE A 93 18.02 -16.88 10.41
C PHE A 93 17.84 -15.38 10.17
N GLN A 94 18.96 -14.68 10.06
CA GLN A 94 19.03 -13.26 9.75
C GLN A 94 20.14 -13.04 8.73
N HIS A 95 20.12 -11.89 8.05
CA HIS A 95 21.21 -11.47 7.18
C HIS A 95 21.51 -9.98 7.44
N PRO A 96 22.76 -9.51 7.20
CA PRO A 96 23.16 -8.14 7.55
C PRO A 96 22.20 -7.07 7.03
N ARG A 97 21.75 -7.18 5.77
CA ARG A 97 20.83 -6.20 5.17
C ARG A 97 19.44 -6.12 5.83
N SER A 98 18.90 -7.22 6.38
CA SER A 98 17.62 -7.14 7.09
C SER A 98 17.79 -6.48 8.45
N LEU A 99 18.93 -6.71 9.12
CA LEU A 99 19.26 -6.06 10.39
C LEU A 99 19.47 -4.56 10.23
N GLU A 100 20.30 -4.16 9.26
CA GLU A 100 20.59 -2.76 8.96
C GLU A 100 19.31 -1.98 8.58
N LEU A 101 18.46 -2.57 7.74
CA LEU A 101 17.20 -1.95 7.36
C LEU A 101 16.23 -1.86 8.55
N ALA A 102 16.12 -2.91 9.36
CA ALA A 102 15.26 -2.90 10.55
C ALA A 102 15.68 -1.82 11.55
N GLU A 103 16.99 -1.69 11.80
CA GLU A 103 17.55 -0.63 12.64
C GLU A 103 17.25 0.75 12.07
N LYS A 104 17.49 0.95 10.76
CA LYS A 104 17.24 2.24 10.12
C LYS A 104 15.77 2.64 10.20
N MET A 105 14.86 1.68 10.00
CA MET A 105 13.43 1.88 10.13
C MET A 105 13.02 2.27 11.55
N ALA A 106 13.56 1.59 12.57
CA ALA A 106 13.30 1.93 13.97
C ALA A 106 13.79 3.34 14.34
N GLN A 107 14.88 3.83 13.73
CA GLN A 107 15.41 5.18 13.96
C GLN A 107 14.54 6.30 13.39
N ILE A 108 13.80 6.05 12.30
CA ILE A 108 13.03 7.07 11.58
C ILE A 108 11.52 6.98 11.84
N ALA A 109 11.04 5.86 12.39
CA ALA A 109 9.65 5.67 12.74
C ALA A 109 9.25 6.58 13.92
N PRO A 110 7.98 7.01 13.99
CA PRO A 110 7.52 7.91 15.04
C PRO A 110 7.35 7.19 16.38
N GLY A 111 7.54 7.94 17.47
CA GLY A 111 7.21 7.49 18.83
C GLY A 111 8.05 6.28 19.25
N ASP A 112 7.36 5.21 19.65
CA ASP A 112 7.93 3.97 20.16
C ASP A 112 7.90 2.81 19.15
N LEU A 113 7.56 3.08 17.89
CA LEU A 113 7.57 2.08 16.82
C LEU A 113 9.01 1.68 16.47
N ASN A 114 9.47 0.55 17.02
CA ASN A 114 10.87 0.12 16.93
C ASN A 114 11.07 -1.31 16.41
N SER A 115 10.00 -1.97 15.97
CA SER A 115 10.00 -3.35 15.50
C SER A 115 9.46 -3.44 14.07
N VAL A 116 10.10 -4.24 13.23
CA VAL A 116 9.81 -4.29 11.79
C VAL A 116 9.55 -5.72 11.34
N PHE A 117 8.47 -5.89 10.56
CA PHE A 117 8.16 -7.11 9.85
C PHE A 117 8.12 -6.80 8.35
N PHE A 118 9.01 -7.43 7.57
CA PHE A 118 9.14 -7.15 6.13
C PHE A 118 8.19 -8.00 5.29
N VAL A 119 7.60 -7.37 4.28
CA VAL A 119 6.75 -7.95 3.25
C VAL A 119 7.05 -7.30 1.91
N SER A 120 6.50 -7.83 0.83
CA SER A 120 6.80 -7.38 -0.54
C SER A 120 5.77 -6.40 -1.10
N SER A 121 4.65 -6.17 -0.42
CA SER A 121 3.62 -5.24 -0.88
C SER A 121 2.82 -4.61 0.27
N GLY A 122 2.15 -3.49 -0.02
CA GLY A 122 1.18 -2.89 0.89
C GLY A 122 0.01 -3.82 1.24
N SER A 123 -0.46 -4.63 0.28
CA SER A 123 -1.52 -5.62 0.54
C SER A 123 -1.07 -6.66 1.57
N GLU A 124 0.16 -7.19 1.44
CA GLU A 124 0.74 -8.13 2.42
C GLU A 124 0.95 -7.48 3.80
N ALA A 125 1.25 -6.18 3.84
CA ALA A 125 1.39 -5.44 5.10
C ALA A 125 0.03 -5.36 5.81
N VAL A 126 -1.05 -5.08 5.08
CA VAL A 126 -2.41 -5.04 5.63
C VAL A 126 -2.86 -6.45 6.08
N GLU A 127 -2.60 -7.50 5.31
CA GLU A 127 -2.86 -8.89 5.75
C GLU A 127 -2.11 -9.24 7.04
N THR A 128 -0.85 -8.78 7.14
CA THR A 128 -0.02 -8.95 8.34
C THR A 128 -0.63 -8.23 9.53
N VAL A 129 -1.06 -6.98 9.36
CA VAL A 129 -1.75 -6.18 10.39
C VAL A 129 -3.04 -6.85 10.86
N ILE A 130 -3.87 -7.37 9.95
CA ILE A 130 -5.10 -8.08 10.30
C ILE A 130 -4.79 -9.28 11.21
N LYS A 131 -3.72 -10.03 10.90
CA LYS A 131 -3.30 -11.18 11.70
C LYS A 131 -2.70 -10.77 13.03
N LEU A 132 -1.80 -9.79 13.03
CA LEU A 132 -1.11 -9.32 14.23
C LEU A 132 -2.09 -8.69 15.22
N SER A 133 -3.05 -7.88 14.77
CA SER A 133 -4.05 -7.27 15.66
C SER A 133 -4.89 -8.33 16.38
N ARG A 134 -5.38 -9.35 15.65
CA ARG A 134 -6.10 -10.49 16.23
C ARG A 134 -5.23 -11.30 17.19
N GLN A 135 -3.99 -11.58 16.81
CA GLN A 135 -3.06 -12.33 17.65
C GLN A 135 -2.69 -11.58 18.92
N TYR A 136 -2.50 -10.27 18.85
CA TYR A 136 -2.23 -9.39 19.99
C TYR A 136 -3.35 -9.51 21.03
N HIS A 137 -4.61 -9.30 20.62
CA HIS A 137 -5.73 -9.42 21.54
C HIS A 137 -5.90 -10.82 22.09
N LYS A 138 -5.74 -11.86 21.26
CA LYS A 138 -5.78 -13.25 21.72
C LYS A 138 -4.69 -13.54 22.78
N ALA A 139 -3.48 -13.02 22.59
CA ALA A 139 -2.38 -13.17 23.55
C ALA A 139 -2.66 -12.43 24.87
N ASN A 140 -3.45 -11.36 24.84
CA ASN A 140 -3.87 -10.58 25.99
C ASN A 140 -5.20 -11.05 26.62
N GLY A 141 -5.72 -12.22 26.24
CA GLY A 141 -6.95 -12.80 26.81
C GLY A 141 -8.26 -12.30 26.16
N GLU A 142 -8.19 -11.47 25.14
CA GLU A 142 -9.33 -10.89 24.41
C GLU A 142 -9.53 -11.57 23.04
N GLY A 143 -9.58 -12.91 23.01
CA GLY A 143 -9.63 -13.69 21.76
C GLY A 143 -10.88 -13.47 20.88
N GLY A 144 -11.88 -12.73 21.38
CA GLY A 144 -13.08 -12.34 20.65
C GLY A 144 -12.92 -11.12 19.74
N ARG A 145 -11.78 -10.43 19.76
CA ARG A 145 -11.52 -9.26 18.91
C ARG A 145 -11.04 -9.68 17.52
N PHE A 146 -11.89 -9.50 16.51
CA PHE A 146 -11.62 -9.88 15.12
C PHE A 146 -12.02 -8.84 14.08
N LYS A 147 -12.92 -7.91 14.43
CA LYS A 147 -13.44 -6.92 13.50
C LYS A 147 -12.41 -5.85 13.21
N VAL A 148 -12.46 -5.32 11.99
CA VAL A 148 -11.64 -4.22 11.51
C VAL A 148 -12.56 -3.12 10.98
N ILE A 149 -12.29 -1.88 11.39
CA ILE A 149 -12.97 -0.69 10.87
C ILE A 149 -12.03 0.05 9.93
N SER A 150 -12.53 0.45 8.77
CA SER A 150 -11.88 1.33 7.81
C SER A 150 -12.90 2.37 7.32
N ARG A 151 -12.53 3.19 6.33
CA ARG A 151 -13.38 4.25 5.76
C ARG A 151 -13.93 3.84 4.41
N LYS A 152 -15.10 4.37 4.06
CA LYS A 152 -15.64 4.33 2.70
C LYS A 152 -14.66 5.00 1.75
N ILE A 153 -14.46 4.38 0.59
CA ILE A 153 -13.54 4.80 -0.48
C ILE A 153 -12.04 4.63 -0.15
N ALA A 154 -11.65 4.24 1.07
CA ALA A 154 -10.24 3.97 1.39
C ALA A 154 -9.66 2.80 0.57
N TYR A 155 -8.36 2.83 0.29
CA TYR A 155 -7.64 1.77 -0.42
C TYR A 155 -6.58 1.14 0.49
N HIS A 156 -6.67 -0.17 0.68
CA HIS A 156 -5.76 -0.93 1.54
C HIS A 156 -5.17 -2.17 0.83
N GLY A 157 -5.33 -2.26 -0.49
CA GLY A 157 -4.83 -3.38 -1.30
C GLY A 157 -5.91 -4.29 -1.86
N THR A 158 -5.48 -5.38 -2.50
CA THR A 158 -6.33 -6.25 -3.34
C THR A 158 -6.17 -7.76 -3.08
N THR A 159 -5.37 -8.19 -2.10
CA THR A 159 -5.48 -9.57 -1.59
C THR A 159 -6.81 -9.72 -0.84
N MET A 160 -7.33 -10.93 -0.63
CA MET A 160 -8.69 -11.12 -0.12
C MET A 160 -8.97 -10.39 1.21
N GLY A 161 -8.04 -10.39 2.16
CA GLY A 161 -8.19 -9.66 3.42
C GLY A 161 -7.99 -8.15 3.26
N ALA A 162 -6.97 -7.74 2.51
CA ALA A 162 -6.74 -6.33 2.20
C ALA A 162 -7.92 -5.70 1.45
N LEU A 163 -8.52 -6.43 0.50
CA LEU A 163 -9.69 -6.04 -0.28
C LEU A 163 -10.95 -5.95 0.60
N SER A 164 -11.06 -6.78 1.65
CA SER A 164 -12.11 -6.62 2.67
C SER A 164 -11.96 -5.33 3.47
N VAL A 165 -10.73 -4.86 3.73
CA VAL A 165 -10.47 -3.56 4.37
C VAL A 165 -10.71 -2.41 3.40
N THR A 166 -10.35 -2.56 2.12
CA THR A 166 -10.63 -1.57 1.06
C THR A 166 -12.12 -1.21 1.02
N GLY A 167 -12.42 0.08 0.94
CA GLY A 167 -13.77 0.65 0.97
C GLY A 167 -14.31 1.07 -0.38
N ILE A 168 -13.71 0.64 -1.49
CA ILE A 168 -14.07 1.02 -2.87
C ILE A 168 -15.00 -0.05 -3.47
N PRO A 169 -16.33 0.20 -3.63
CA PRO A 169 -17.28 -0.83 -4.03
C PRO A 169 -16.99 -1.47 -5.39
N SER A 170 -16.53 -0.68 -6.38
CA SER A 170 -16.22 -1.18 -7.72
C SER A 170 -15.07 -2.18 -7.74
N PHE A 171 -14.11 -2.06 -6.80
CA PHE A 171 -12.99 -3.01 -6.69
C PHE A 171 -13.41 -4.29 -6.00
N LYS A 172 -14.41 -4.23 -5.12
CA LYS A 172 -14.92 -5.38 -4.37
C LYS A 172 -15.93 -6.21 -5.17
N ALA A 173 -16.82 -5.54 -5.90
CA ALA A 173 -17.99 -6.16 -6.54
C ALA A 173 -17.71 -7.44 -7.35
N PRO A 174 -16.60 -7.56 -8.11
CA PRO A 174 -16.30 -8.80 -8.85
C PRO A 174 -15.94 -10.01 -7.98
N PHE A 175 -15.62 -9.81 -6.70
CA PHE A 175 -15.07 -10.82 -5.81
C PHE A 175 -15.96 -11.10 -4.58
N GLU A 176 -17.14 -10.49 -4.51
CA GLU A 176 -18.07 -10.72 -3.42
C GLU A 176 -18.62 -12.18 -3.44
N PRO A 177 -18.87 -12.80 -2.28
CA PRO A 177 -18.72 -12.25 -0.93
C PRO A 177 -17.27 -12.26 -0.42
N LEU A 178 -16.85 -11.16 0.22
CA LEU A 178 -15.56 -11.03 0.89
C LEU A 178 -15.61 -11.48 2.37
N LEU A 179 -14.49 -11.36 3.10
CA LEU A 179 -14.39 -11.76 4.50
C LEU A 179 -15.35 -10.96 5.41
N GLN A 180 -15.88 -11.63 6.44
CA GLN A 180 -16.74 -11.02 7.45
C GLN A 180 -15.95 -10.23 8.51
N GLY A 181 -16.64 -9.31 9.19
CA GLY A 181 -16.07 -8.51 10.29
C GLY A 181 -15.31 -7.26 9.83
N PHE A 182 -15.50 -6.83 8.59
CA PHE A 182 -14.91 -5.61 8.06
C PHE A 182 -16.01 -4.57 7.86
N HIS A 183 -15.83 -3.38 8.44
CA HIS A 183 -16.83 -2.32 8.47
C HIS A 183 -16.26 -1.01 7.91
N HIS A 184 -17.08 -0.25 7.19
CA HIS A 184 -16.67 0.98 6.52
C HIS A 184 -17.51 2.17 7.00
N VAL A 185 -16.87 3.11 7.68
CA VAL A 185 -17.50 4.34 8.18
C VAL A 185 -17.32 5.51 7.20
N SER A 186 -18.01 6.61 7.42
CA SER A 186 -17.85 7.82 6.62
C SER A 186 -16.39 8.32 6.63
N ASN A 187 -15.91 8.81 5.49
CA ASN A 187 -14.61 9.47 5.40
C ASN A 187 -14.72 10.99 5.65
N THR A 188 -13.58 11.67 5.74
CA THR A 188 -13.50 13.11 6.08
C THR A 188 -14.03 14.05 4.99
N GLN A 189 -14.28 13.58 3.76
CA GLN A 189 -14.97 14.38 2.74
C GLN A 189 -16.48 14.27 2.89
N GLN A 190 -16.98 13.08 3.22
CA GLN A 190 -18.41 12.83 3.38
C GLN A 190 -18.99 13.49 4.63
N ASP A 191 -18.21 13.47 5.71
CA ASP A 191 -18.57 14.06 6.99
C ASP A 191 -17.32 14.56 7.73
N PRO A 192 -16.83 15.77 7.41
CA PRO A 192 -15.59 16.28 7.99
C PRO A 192 -15.58 16.30 9.52
N GLU A 193 -16.69 16.69 10.14
CA GLU A 193 -16.79 16.84 11.60
C GLU A 193 -17.13 15.52 12.29
N GLY A 194 -17.99 14.69 11.70
CA GLY A 194 -18.44 13.42 12.29
C GLY A 194 -17.64 12.18 11.90
N ALA A 195 -16.70 12.25 10.94
CA ALA A 195 -15.96 11.07 10.47
C ALA A 195 -15.17 10.34 11.57
N ALA A 196 -14.67 11.06 12.59
CA ALA A 196 -14.00 10.43 13.71
C ALA A 196 -15.03 9.74 14.64
N ASP A 197 -16.12 10.42 14.97
CA ASP A 197 -17.18 9.88 15.83
C ASP A 197 -17.92 8.70 15.19
N ALA A 198 -18.01 8.65 13.86
CA ALA A 198 -18.53 7.50 13.13
C ALA A 198 -17.71 6.21 13.38
N ILE A 199 -16.43 6.32 13.71
CA ILE A 199 -15.61 5.16 14.14
C ILE A 199 -16.08 4.68 15.51
N GLU A 200 -16.32 5.59 16.46
CA GLU A 200 -16.82 5.25 17.79
C GLU A 200 -18.22 4.62 17.71
N GLU A 201 -19.12 5.21 16.91
CA GLU A 201 -20.45 4.65 16.65
C GLU A 201 -20.34 3.22 16.09
N ALA A 202 -19.44 2.97 15.14
CA ALA A 202 -19.24 1.63 14.58
C ALA A 202 -18.65 0.63 15.59
N ILE A 203 -17.83 1.08 16.53
CA ILE A 203 -17.33 0.26 17.64
C ILE A 203 -18.49 -0.09 18.59
N GLU A 204 -19.33 0.89 18.93
CA GLU A 204 -20.41 0.77 19.91
C GLU A 204 -21.70 0.13 19.35
N PHE A 205 -21.89 0.10 18.03
CA PHE A 205 -23.04 -0.54 17.38
C PHE A 205 -23.09 -2.06 17.62
N GLY A 206 -21.92 -2.70 17.75
CA GLY A 206 -21.79 -4.09 18.17
C GLY A 206 -21.14 -4.20 19.55
N PRO A 207 -20.82 -5.42 20.02
CA PRO A 207 -20.03 -5.57 21.23
C PRO A 207 -18.63 -4.98 21.00
N PRO A 208 -18.23 -3.90 21.69
CA PRO A 208 -16.95 -3.21 21.45
C PRO A 208 -15.74 -4.14 21.55
N GLU A 209 -15.82 -5.15 22.41
CA GLU A 209 -14.85 -6.22 22.62
C GLU A 209 -14.68 -7.17 21.43
N THR A 210 -15.37 -6.91 20.30
CA THR A 210 -15.17 -7.63 19.04
C THR A 210 -14.31 -6.87 18.04
N VAL A 211 -13.99 -5.59 18.29
CA VAL A 211 -13.15 -4.77 17.40
C VAL A 211 -11.69 -4.89 17.77
N ALA A 212 -10.86 -5.31 16.81
CA ALA A 212 -9.43 -5.49 16.96
C ALA A 212 -8.64 -4.26 16.49
N ALA A 213 -9.03 -3.66 15.36
CA ALA A 213 -8.26 -2.57 14.79
C ALA A 213 -9.11 -1.58 13.99
N VAL A 214 -8.61 -0.35 13.94
CA VAL A 214 -9.01 0.71 13.02
C VAL A 214 -7.83 0.95 12.07
N ILE A 215 -8.03 0.72 10.76
CA ILE A 215 -6.98 0.87 9.73
C ILE A 215 -7.32 2.04 8.83
N LEU A 216 -6.43 3.04 8.79
CA LEU A 216 -6.68 4.32 8.12
C LEU A 216 -5.43 4.84 7.41
N GLU A 217 -5.60 5.36 6.19
CA GLU A 217 -4.57 6.17 5.51
C GLU A 217 -4.45 7.56 6.18
N PRO A 218 -3.24 8.08 6.48
CA PRO A 218 -3.02 9.43 7.01
C PRO A 218 -3.69 10.53 6.17
N VAL A 219 -3.52 10.44 4.86
CA VAL A 219 -4.24 11.18 3.83
C VAL A 219 -4.86 10.15 2.92
N GLN A 220 -6.19 10.14 2.79
CA GLN A 220 -6.86 9.13 1.96
C GLN A 220 -6.65 9.45 0.49
N ASN A 221 -5.90 8.63 -0.22
CA ASN A 221 -5.61 8.91 -1.63
C ASN A 221 -6.86 8.79 -2.50
N ALA A 222 -7.57 7.66 -2.36
CA ALA A 222 -8.79 7.43 -3.09
C ALA A 222 -9.90 8.40 -2.64
N GLY A 223 -10.54 9.05 -3.62
CA GLY A 223 -11.44 10.19 -3.39
C GLY A 223 -10.80 11.56 -3.63
N GLY A 224 -9.49 11.60 -3.91
CA GLY A 224 -8.79 12.81 -4.35
C GLY A 224 -7.90 13.45 -3.28
N CYS A 225 -7.06 12.65 -2.61
CA CYS A 225 -6.14 13.13 -1.57
C CYS A 225 -6.86 13.86 -0.43
N LEU A 226 -7.76 13.15 0.26
CA LEU A 226 -8.58 13.70 1.32
C LEU A 226 -7.71 13.95 2.57
N VAL A 227 -7.36 15.22 2.77
CA VAL A 227 -6.67 15.70 3.96
C VAL A 227 -7.68 15.73 5.12
N PRO A 228 -7.38 15.07 6.25
CA PRO A 228 -8.27 15.11 7.40
C PRO A 228 -8.31 16.52 8.03
N PRO A 229 -9.45 16.93 8.59
CA PRO A 229 -9.54 18.22 9.27
C PRO A 229 -8.65 18.25 10.53
N PRO A 230 -8.35 19.47 11.04
CA PRO A 230 -7.70 19.63 12.33
C PRO A 230 -8.41 18.80 13.43
N GLU A 231 -7.67 18.33 14.42
CA GLU A 231 -8.14 17.46 15.51
C GLU A 231 -8.65 16.06 15.13
N TYR A 232 -8.89 15.73 13.86
CA TYR A 232 -9.37 14.39 13.45
C TYR A 232 -8.53 13.25 14.05
N TRP A 233 -7.22 13.28 13.85
CA TRP A 233 -6.32 12.23 14.35
C TRP A 233 -6.26 12.14 15.87
N LYS A 234 -6.37 13.29 16.54
CA LYS A 234 -6.43 13.33 18.00
C LYS A 234 -7.70 12.64 18.50
N ARG A 235 -8.86 12.95 17.90
CA ARG A 235 -10.13 12.30 18.25
C ARG A 235 -10.11 10.80 17.95
N VAL A 236 -9.57 10.38 16.80
CA VAL A 236 -9.42 8.95 16.46
C VAL A 236 -8.54 8.23 17.48
N ARG A 237 -7.42 8.84 17.89
CA ARG A 237 -6.52 8.28 18.91
C ARG A 237 -7.23 8.10 20.25
N GLU A 238 -7.95 9.14 20.71
CA GLU A 238 -8.74 9.10 21.95
C GLU A 238 -9.79 7.97 21.93
N ILE A 239 -10.51 7.81 20.82
CA ILE A 239 -11.49 6.72 20.63
C ILE A 239 -10.80 5.35 20.72
N CYS A 240 -9.71 5.15 19.98
CA CYS A 240 -9.00 3.88 19.98
C CYS A 240 -8.45 3.53 21.37
N ASP A 241 -7.94 4.52 22.12
CA ASP A 241 -7.46 4.34 23.49
C ASP A 241 -8.60 3.99 24.46
N LYS A 242 -9.73 4.70 24.38
CA LYS A 242 -10.93 4.45 25.21
C LYS A 242 -11.43 3.01 25.08
N HIS A 243 -11.44 2.45 23.87
CA HIS A 243 -12.00 1.13 23.58
C HIS A 243 -10.97 -0.01 23.55
N GLY A 244 -9.69 0.30 23.76
CA GLY A 244 -8.59 -0.67 23.65
C GLY A 244 -8.47 -1.25 22.24
N VAL A 245 -8.73 -0.45 21.21
CA VAL A 245 -8.65 -0.84 19.80
C VAL A 245 -7.31 -0.39 19.23
N LEU A 246 -6.65 -1.24 18.43
CA LEU A 246 -5.40 -0.88 17.79
C LEU A 246 -5.64 0.12 16.66
N LEU A 247 -4.92 1.24 16.68
CA LEU A 247 -4.91 2.21 15.58
C LEU A 247 -3.76 1.88 14.64
N VAL A 248 -4.07 1.69 13.36
CA VAL A 248 -3.10 1.39 12.31
C VAL A 248 -3.09 2.53 11.30
N SER A 249 -1.92 3.14 11.14
CA SER A 249 -1.64 4.10 10.07
C SER A 249 -1.17 3.33 8.83
N ASP A 250 -2.04 3.20 7.82
CA ASP A 250 -1.63 2.72 6.49
C ASP A 250 -0.88 3.84 5.76
N ALA A 251 0.44 3.87 5.95
CA ALA A 251 1.31 4.88 5.39
C ALA A 251 2.01 4.42 4.09
N VAL A 252 1.45 3.47 3.34
CA VAL A 252 2.05 2.97 2.09
C VAL A 252 2.37 4.11 1.11
N ILE A 253 1.50 5.12 1.02
CA ILE A 253 1.75 6.33 0.21
C ILE A 253 2.44 7.43 1.03
N CYS A 254 1.97 7.68 2.26
CA CYS A 254 2.36 8.87 3.03
C CYS A 254 3.73 8.78 3.71
N ALA A 255 4.30 7.58 3.86
CA ALA A 255 5.60 7.43 4.51
C ALA A 255 6.75 7.96 3.61
N PHE A 256 7.91 8.14 4.22
CA PHE A 256 9.18 8.46 3.53
C PHE A 256 9.18 9.77 2.73
N GLY A 257 8.37 10.76 3.13
CA GLY A 257 8.48 12.13 2.65
C GLY A 257 7.64 12.48 1.41
N ARG A 258 6.59 11.70 1.12
CA ARG A 258 5.52 12.11 0.19
C ARG A 258 4.84 13.40 0.67
#